data_AF-A0A962SI26-F1
#
_entry.id   AF-A0A962SI26-F1
#
_cell.length_a   1.000
_cell.length_b   1.000
_cell.length_c   1.000
_cell.angle_alpha   90.00
_cell.angle_beta   90.00
_cell.angle_gamma   90.00
#
_symmetry.space_group_name_H-M   'P 1'
#
loop_
_entity.id
_entity.type
_entity.pdbx_description
1 polymer ?
#
loop_
_entity_poly.entity_id
_entity_poly.type
_entity_poly.pdbx_seq_one_letter_code
_entity_poly.pdbx_strand_id
1 'polypeptide(L)'
;MPLVDREIVNLNLFWLIKARELARDNPGKAAVVLGLDAGLVNKLTALNLDDLNRIAHAGVLLFRPRFRLALWRQLINRDNTPSLSIRLQTLLMAASEKSS
;
A
#
# COMPACT_ATOMS: atom_id res chain seq x y z
N MET A 1 -27.45 -11.97 2.10
CA MET A 1 -26.04 -11.52 2.22
C MET A 1 -25.77 -10.51 1.12
N PRO A 2 -25.12 -9.37 1.38
CA PRO A 2 -24.55 -8.61 0.27
C PRO A 2 -23.58 -9.54 -0.45
N LEU A 3 -23.64 -9.59 -1.79
CA LEU A 3 -22.64 -10.30 -2.57
C LEU A 3 -21.28 -9.74 -2.17
N VAL A 4 -20.41 -10.58 -1.63
CA VAL A 4 -19.02 -10.20 -1.40
C VAL A 4 -18.45 -9.83 -2.75
N ASP A 5 -18.10 -8.56 -2.91
CA ASP A 5 -17.50 -8.06 -4.13
C ASP A 5 -16.13 -8.74 -4.31
N ARG A 6 -16.06 -9.63 -5.29
CA ARG A 6 -14.86 -10.42 -5.58
C ARG A 6 -13.70 -9.52 -6.00
N GLU A 7 -13.96 -8.38 -6.62
CA GLU A 7 -12.91 -7.45 -7.02
C GLU A 7 -12.29 -6.78 -5.78
N ILE A 8 -13.12 -6.37 -4.82
CA ILE A 8 -12.64 -5.83 -3.54
C ILE A 8 -11.79 -6.86 -2.80
N VAL A 9 -12.25 -8.12 -2.70
CA VAL A 9 -11.48 -9.19 -2.06
C VAL A 9 -10.14 -9.40 -2.76
N ASN A 10 -10.13 -9.47 -4.09
CA ASN A 10 -8.91 -9.66 -4.86
C ASN A 10 -7.92 -8.50 -4.66
N LEU A 11 -8.39 -7.25 -4.74
CA LEU A 11 -7.57 -6.07 -4.51
C LEU A 11 -6.97 -6.04 -3.10
N ASN A 12 -7.78 -6.37 -2.10
CA ASN A 12 -7.32 -6.49 -0.72
C ASN A 12 -6.24 -7.56 -0.59
N LEU A 13 -6.44 -8.74 -1.17
CA LEU A 13 -5.49 -9.84 -1.10
C LEU A 13 -4.17 -9.49 -1.79
N PHE A 14 -4.23 -8.89 -2.98
CA PHE A 14 -3.03 -8.42 -3.69
C PHE A 14 -2.25 -7.41 -2.85
N TRP A 15 -2.95 -6.44 -2.26
CA TRP A 15 -2.32 -5.44 -1.41
C TRP A 15 -1.68 -6.07 -0.17
N LEU A 16 -2.42 -6.93 0.55
CA LEU A 16 -1.97 -7.60 1.76
C LEU A 16 -0.72 -8.47 1.53
N ILE A 17 -0.70 -9.25 0.45
CA ILE A 17 0.46 -10.06 0.06
C ILE A 17 1.66 -9.14 -0.18
N LYS A 18 1.51 -8.11 -1.01
CA LYS A 18 2.64 -7.20 -1.31
C LYS A 18 3.12 -6.45 -0.08
N ALA A 19 2.22 -6.02 0.79
CA ALA A 19 2.55 -5.34 2.03
C ALA A 19 3.36 -6.26 2.96
N ARG A 20 2.94 -7.51 3.15
CA ARG A 20 3.66 -8.50 3.96
C ARG A 20 5.03 -8.83 3.38
N GLU A 21 5.12 -9.12 2.09
CA GLU A 21 6.40 -9.48 1.47
C GLU A 21 7.41 -8.32 1.59
N LEU A 22 6.98 -7.07 1.35
CA LEU A 22 7.84 -5.91 1.55
C LEU A 22 8.22 -5.72 3.03
N ALA A 23 7.30 -5.95 3.96
CA ALA A 23 7.56 -5.88 5.39
C ALA A 23 8.57 -6.94 5.86
N ARG A 24 8.55 -8.15 5.27
CA ARG A 24 9.52 -9.22 5.58
C ARG A 24 10.90 -8.94 4.99
N ASP A 25 10.95 -8.37 3.80
CA ASP A 25 12.20 -8.01 3.12
C ASP A 25 12.89 -6.82 3.80
N ASN A 26 12.15 -5.73 4.03
CA ASN A 26 12.69 -4.53 4.68
C ASN A 26 11.57 -3.76 5.42
N PRO A 27 11.43 -3.94 6.74
CA PRO A 27 10.40 -3.28 7.54
C PRO A 27 10.45 -1.74 7.48
N GLY A 28 11.65 -1.14 7.49
CA GLY A 28 11.81 0.32 7.43
C GLY A 28 11.31 0.88 6.10
N LYS A 29 11.72 0.26 4.99
CA LYS A 29 11.22 0.58 3.65
C LYS A 29 9.72 0.36 3.55
N ALA A 30 9.20 -0.73 4.12
CA ALA A 30 7.77 -1.01 4.12
C ALA A 30 6.97 0.10 4.81
N ALA A 31 7.43 0.58 5.97
CA ALA A 31 6.79 1.69 6.68
C ALA A 31 6.69 2.95 5.80
N VAL A 32 7.76 3.33 5.12
CA VAL A 32 7.82 4.49 4.23
C VAL A 32 6.96 4.29 2.96
N VAL A 33 7.18 3.19 2.26
CA VAL A 33 6.55 2.91 0.97
C VAL A 33 5.06 2.67 1.12
N LEU A 34 4.62 2.00 2.18
CA LEU A 34 3.20 1.75 2.46
C LEU A 34 2.55 2.88 3.24
N GLY A 35 3.34 3.74 3.90
CA GLY A 35 2.84 4.80 4.77
C GLY A 35 2.16 4.25 6.03
N LEU A 36 2.75 3.21 6.62
CA LEU A 36 2.24 2.51 7.80
C LEU A 36 3.15 2.77 9.00
N ASP A 37 2.60 2.69 10.21
CA ASP A 37 3.41 2.70 11.42
C ASP A 37 4.21 1.40 11.57
N ALA A 38 5.35 1.47 12.27
CA ALA A 38 6.24 0.33 12.45
C ALA A 38 5.56 -0.84 13.18
N GLY A 39 4.61 -0.58 14.08
CA GLY A 39 3.87 -1.62 14.80
C GLY A 39 2.99 -2.44 13.88
N LEU A 40 2.30 -1.78 12.95
CA LEU A 40 1.50 -2.45 11.93
C LEU A 40 2.37 -3.21 10.92
N VAL A 41 3.50 -2.64 10.50
CA VAL A 41 4.47 -3.34 9.64
C VAL A 41 4.94 -4.64 10.31
N ASN A 42 5.31 -4.59 11.58
CA ASN A 42 5.72 -5.79 12.33
C ASN A 42 4.60 -6.83 12.44
N LYS A 43 3.33 -6.41 12.58
CA LYS A 43 2.21 -7.35 12.58
C LYS A 43 2.02 -8.01 11.21
N LEU A 44 2.22 -7.27 10.12
CA LEU A 44 2.08 -7.81 8.76
C LEU A 44 3.05 -8.97 8.52
N THR A 45 4.28 -8.92 9.03
CA THR A 45 5.29 -9.97 8.80
C THR A 45 4.89 -11.34 9.36
N ALA A 46 4.08 -11.36 10.43
CA ALA A 46 3.62 -12.55 11.12
C ALA A 46 2.40 -13.23 10.46
N LEU A 47 1.68 -12.54 9.57
CA LEU A 47 0.45 -13.07 8.98
C LEU A 47 0.70 -14.24 8.03
N ASN A 48 -0.01 -15.35 8.22
CA ASN A 48 -0.02 -16.46 7.28
C ASN A 48 -1.02 -16.21 6.14
N LEU A 49 -1.10 -17.11 5.15
CA LEU A 49 -2.02 -16.93 4.00
C LEU A 49 -3.50 -16.96 4.39
N ASP A 50 -3.87 -17.77 5.38
CA ASP A 50 -5.26 -17.86 5.86
C ASP A 50 -5.69 -16.56 6.55
N ASP A 51 -4.79 -15.94 7.32
CA ASP A 51 -5.01 -14.62 7.91
C ASP A 51 -5.23 -13.57 6.82
N LEU A 52 -4.38 -13.55 5.79
CA LEU A 52 -4.53 -12.60 4.67
C LEU A 52 -5.88 -12.80 3.97
N ASN A 53 -6.26 -14.06 3.72
CA ASN A 53 -7.53 -14.38 3.07
C ASN A 53 -8.72 -13.94 3.94
N ARG A 54 -8.68 -14.19 5.25
CA ARG A 54 -9.72 -13.75 6.19
C ARG A 54 -9.85 -12.23 6.21
N ILE A 55 -8.73 -11.51 6.27
CA ILE A 55 -8.74 -10.03 6.30
C ILE A 55 -9.24 -9.46 4.96
N ALA A 56 -8.90 -10.08 3.84
CA ALA A 56 -9.34 -9.63 2.51
C ALA A 56 -10.86 -9.61 2.36
N HIS A 57 -11.57 -10.45 3.11
CA HIS A 57 -13.04 -10.55 3.14
C HIS A 57 -13.72 -9.52 4.05
N ALA A 58 -13.02 -8.45 4.47
CA ALA A 58 -13.60 -7.37 5.27
C ALA A 58 -14.79 -6.64 4.62
N GLY A 59 -15.04 -6.85 3.33
CA GLY A 59 -16.17 -6.26 2.59
C GLY A 59 -15.95 -4.81 2.16
N VAL A 60 -14.78 -4.23 2.48
CA VAL A 60 -14.35 -2.88 2.12
C VAL A 60 -12.90 -2.89 1.67
N LEU A 61 -12.47 -1.87 0.92
CA LEU A 61 -11.06 -1.71 0.55
C LEU A 61 -10.21 -1.42 1.80
N LEU A 62 -9.14 -2.19 1.98
CA LEU A 62 -8.23 -2.08 3.12
C LEU A 62 -7.18 -0.97 2.97
N PHE A 63 -7.10 -0.37 1.78
CA PHE A 63 -6.17 0.71 1.47
C PHE A 63 -6.94 1.94 0.99
N ARG A 64 -6.38 3.11 1.29
CA ARG A 64 -6.89 4.40 0.83
C ARG A 64 -5.81 5.14 0.05
N PRO A 65 -6.19 6.00 -0.92
CA PRO A 65 -5.25 6.87 -1.57
C PRO A 65 -4.46 7.73 -0.56
N ARG A 66 -3.13 7.69 -0.63
CA ARG A 66 -2.25 8.49 0.25
C ARG A 66 -2.14 9.96 -0.16
N PHE A 67 -2.32 10.22 -1.45
CA PHE A 67 -2.18 11.56 -2.00
C PHE A 67 -3.51 12.31 -2.04
N ARG A 68 -3.42 13.64 -1.91
CA ARG A 68 -4.58 14.53 -1.99
C ARG A 68 -5.29 14.39 -3.34
N LEU A 69 -6.60 14.60 -3.34
CA LEU A 69 -7.44 14.53 -4.54
C LEU A 69 -6.96 15.44 -5.68
N ALA A 70 -6.34 16.58 -5.36
CA ALA A 70 -5.75 17.47 -6.37
C ALA A 70 -4.66 16.78 -7.21
N LEU A 71 -3.78 15.99 -6.58
CA LEU A 71 -2.76 15.24 -7.31
C LEU A 71 -3.39 14.17 -8.20
N TRP A 72 -4.44 13.50 -7.70
CA TRP A 72 -5.18 12.52 -8.51
C TRP A 72 -5.78 13.14 -9.76
N ARG A 73 -6.40 14.33 -9.64
CA ARG A 73 -6.94 15.06 -10.80
C ARG A 73 -5.84 15.40 -11.80
N GLN A 74 -4.69 15.89 -11.34
CA GLN A 74 -3.54 16.19 -12.20
C GLN A 74 -3.04 14.94 -12.95
N LEU A 75 -2.92 13.81 -12.25
CA LEU A 75 -2.48 12.54 -12.84
C LEU A 75 -3.47 12.00 -13.88
N ILE A 76 -4.77 12.05 -13.58
CA ILE A 76 -5.83 11.57 -14.49
C ILE A 76 -5.92 12.46 -15.73
N ASN A 77 -5.86 13.78 -15.55
CA ASN A 77 -5.95 14.75 -16.64
C ASN A 77 -4.68 14.80 -17.51
N ARG A 78 -3.61 14.10 -17.11
CA ARG A 78 -2.30 14.07 -17.78
C ARG A 78 -1.69 15.46 -17.98
N ASP A 79 -1.96 16.38 -17.06
CA ASP A 79 -1.32 17.69 -17.05
C ASP A 79 0.18 17.49 -16.73
N ASN A 80 1.01 17.41 -17.78
CA ASN A 80 2.49 17.32 -17.80
C ASN A 80 3.16 16.67 -16.58
N THR A 81 2.75 15.43 -16.29
CA THR A 81 3.02 14.68 -15.06
C THR A 81 4.25 13.73 -15.03
N PRO A 82 5.22 13.70 -15.98
CA PRO A 82 6.43 12.88 -15.79
C PRO A 82 7.27 13.32 -14.58
N SER A 83 7.33 14.63 -14.30
CA SER A 83 8.24 15.18 -13.29
C SER A 83 7.79 14.90 -11.84
N LEU A 84 6.48 14.82 -11.60
CA LEU A 84 5.92 14.62 -10.25
C LEU A 84 5.99 13.17 -9.80
N SER A 85 5.67 12.21 -10.67
CA SER A 85 5.76 10.79 -10.35
C SER A 85 7.21 10.37 -10.04
N ILE A 86 8.16 10.83 -10.86
CA ILE A 86 9.60 10.63 -10.63
C ILE A 86 10.02 11.28 -9.32
N ARG A 87 9.68 12.55 -9.07
CA ARG A 87 10.02 13.22 -7.80
C ARG A 87 9.46 12.50 -6.57
N LEU A 88 8.22 12.01 -6.64
CA LEU A 88 7.61 11.26 -5.53
C LEU A 88 8.33 9.94 -5.29
N GLN A 89 8.69 9.22 -6.34
CA GLN A 89 9.49 8.00 -6.24
C GLN A 89 10.86 8.29 -5.63
N THR A 90 11.57 9.33 -6.11
CA THR A 90 12.86 9.76 -5.56
C THR A 90 12.77 10.12 -4.08
N LEU A 91 11.75 10.88 -3.68
CA LEU A 91 11.53 11.25 -2.27
C LEU A 91 11.26 10.02 -1.40
N LEU A 92 10.46 9.08 -1.88
CA LEU A 92 10.17 7.83 -1.16
C LEU A 92 11.41 6.94 -1.04
N MET A 93 12.25 6.86 -2.08
CA MET A 93 13.52 6.13 -2.00
C MET A 93 14.49 6.79 -1.02
N ALA A 94 14.67 8.11 -1.09
CA ALA A 94 15.53 8.85 -0.17
C ALA A 94 15.06 8.77 1.29
N ALA A 95 13.75 8.74 1.54
CA ALA A 95 13.20 8.53 2.88
C ALA A 95 13.41 7.09 3.39
N SER A 96 13.40 6.10 2.48
CA SER A 96 13.69 4.71 2.81
C SER A 96 15.17 4.48 3.16
N GLU A 97 16.11 5.19 2.52
CA GLU A 97 17.55 5.04 2.75
C GLU A 97 18.01 5.59 4.11
N LYS A 98 17.33 6.62 4.64
CA LYS A 98 17.63 7.22 5.95
C LYS A 98 17.12 6.41 7.15
N SER A 99 16.38 5.34 6.90
CA SER A 99 15.74 4.51 7.94
C SER A 99 16.51 3.22 8.26
N SER A 100 17.68 3.02 7.61
CA SER A 100 18.64 1.94 7.84
C SER A 100 19.79 2.42 8.73
#